data_AF-A0A6I2ZUS6-F1
#
_entry.id   AF-A0A6I2ZUS6-F1
#
_cell.length_a   1.000
_cell.length_b   1.000
_cell.length_c   1.000
_cell.angle_alpha   90.00
_cell.angle_beta   90.00
_cell.angle_gamma   90.00
#
_symmetry.space_group_name_H-M   'P 1'
#
loop_
_entity.id
_entity.type
_entity.pdbx_description
1 polymer ?
#
loop_
_entity_poly.entity_id
_entity_poly.type
_entity_poly.pdbx_seq_one_letter_code
_entity_poly.pdbx_strand_id
1 'polypeptide(L)'
;MLFATGLTEADLDKAQVGIASTWFEGNPCNMHLLSLSEPVKRGVESAGMVGMRFNTIGVSDGISMGTDGMSYSLPSRDLIADSIETVMGAQWYDGLVAIAGCDKNMPGCLIAMARLDRPALMVFGGTTLAGTHAGERLDIASVFQSYGEFLAGTRSEASMNAVVRHACPGAGACGGMYTANTMATAAESLGLTLPYSSSTPATDPRKAEECTRAGVAMRLLLERQITPRMILTPAAFTNALTVVMALGGSTNAALHLIAIARAAGVPLTLDDIQLVSDRVPFLADLKPSGRYLMEDVDRVGGTPAVMKYLLAEGLLDGTCLTVTGKTVAENLAECTALVDGQDVIRPIAHPLKRTGHLQVLRGNISPDGAVAKITGKEGERFEGTARCFDCEEDALAALEREAVLPGDVVVIRYEGPTG
;
A
#
# COMPACT_ATOMS: atom_id res chain seq x y z
N MET A 1 3.30 33.39 17.89
CA MET A 1 3.35 32.69 16.58
C MET A 1 1.99 32.15 16.18
N LEU A 2 1.29 31.38 17.03
CA LEU A 2 -0.06 30.85 16.71
C LEU A 2 -1.11 31.91 16.33
N PHE A 3 -1.17 33.05 17.02
CA PHE A 3 -2.03 34.17 16.60
C PHE A 3 -1.72 34.67 15.17
N ALA A 4 -0.44 34.66 14.78
CA ALA A 4 -0.02 35.10 13.44
C ALA A 4 -0.39 34.09 12.34
N THR A 5 -0.65 32.83 12.69
CA THR A 5 -1.19 31.82 11.76
C THR A 5 -2.72 31.89 11.65
N GLY A 6 -3.36 32.85 12.33
CA GLY A 6 -4.80 33.11 12.27
C GLY A 6 -5.63 32.49 13.39
N LEU A 7 -5.00 31.88 14.41
CA LEU A 7 -5.73 31.35 15.57
C LEU A 7 -6.24 32.48 16.46
N THR A 8 -7.42 32.29 17.03
CA THR A 8 -7.99 33.15 18.07
C THR A 8 -7.68 32.58 19.46
N GLU A 9 -7.97 33.35 20.52
CA GLU A 9 -7.80 32.88 21.90
C GLU A 9 -8.65 31.64 22.20
N ALA A 10 -9.87 31.57 21.65
CA ALA A 10 -10.75 30.41 21.76
C ALA A 10 -10.24 29.17 21.01
N ASP A 11 -9.34 29.32 20.04
CA ASP A 11 -8.72 28.20 19.34
C ASP A 11 -7.58 27.58 20.14
N LEU A 12 -6.99 28.32 21.09
CA LEU A 12 -5.88 27.82 21.92
C LEU A 12 -6.32 26.74 22.91
N ASP A 13 -7.62 26.66 23.22
CA ASP A 13 -8.23 25.62 24.07
C ASP A 13 -8.62 24.35 23.29
N LYS A 14 -8.45 24.34 21.96
CA LYS A 14 -8.82 23.22 21.09
C LYS A 14 -7.60 22.33 20.81
N ALA A 15 -7.86 21.04 20.60
CA ALA A 15 -6.84 20.12 20.12
C ALA A 15 -6.33 20.54 18.73
N GLN A 16 -5.01 20.48 18.53
CA GLN A 16 -4.34 20.76 17.27
C GLN A 16 -4.04 19.45 16.53
N VAL A 17 -4.55 19.31 15.32
CA VAL A 17 -4.38 18.13 14.48
C VAL A 17 -3.41 18.45 13.35
N GLY A 18 -2.28 17.75 13.32
CA GLY A 18 -1.36 17.77 12.18
C GLY A 18 -1.97 17.02 11.01
N ILE A 19 -2.01 17.66 9.84
CA ILE A 19 -2.51 17.06 8.60
C ILE A 19 -1.34 16.92 7.64
N ALA A 20 -0.76 15.72 7.58
CA ALA A 20 0.48 15.44 6.86
C ALA A 20 0.19 14.83 5.50
N SER A 21 0.29 15.61 4.42
CA SER A 21 0.20 15.06 3.06
C SER A 21 1.58 14.73 2.47
N THR A 22 1.60 13.82 1.49
CA THR A 22 2.78 13.55 0.65
C THR A 22 2.60 14.13 -0.76
N TRP A 23 2.00 15.32 -0.88
CA TRP A 23 1.68 15.93 -2.17
C TRP A 23 2.93 16.43 -2.90
N PHE A 24 2.96 16.22 -4.21
CA PHE A 24 3.84 16.90 -5.17
C PHE A 24 3.27 16.69 -6.59
N GLU A 25 3.56 17.62 -7.50
CA GLU A 25 2.91 17.66 -8.83
C GLU A 25 3.44 16.60 -9.81
N GLY A 26 4.71 16.24 -9.70
CA GLY A 26 5.41 15.38 -10.67
C GLY A 26 5.03 13.89 -10.65
N ASN A 27 4.01 13.48 -9.90
CA ASN A 27 3.55 12.09 -9.83
C ASN A 27 2.02 12.00 -9.77
N PRO A 28 1.37 11.22 -10.65
CA PRO A 28 -0.09 11.02 -10.61
C PRO A 28 -0.58 10.47 -9.26
N CYS A 29 0.25 9.67 -8.57
CA CYS A 29 -0.11 9.13 -7.25
C CYS A 29 -0.27 10.20 -6.16
N ASN A 30 0.34 11.38 -6.35
CA ASN A 30 0.49 12.40 -5.31
C ASN A 30 -0.11 13.76 -5.68
N MET A 31 -0.27 14.07 -6.97
CA MET A 31 -0.64 15.41 -7.44
C MET A 31 -1.99 15.92 -6.91
N HIS A 32 -2.90 15.02 -6.53
CA HIS A 32 -4.21 15.35 -5.96
C HIS A 32 -4.22 15.43 -4.43
N LEU A 33 -3.16 15.04 -3.72
CA LEU A 33 -3.22 14.95 -2.25
C LEU A 33 -3.36 16.32 -1.58
N LEU A 34 -2.99 17.41 -2.25
CA LEU A 34 -3.26 18.77 -1.76
C LEU A 34 -4.76 19.08 -1.74
N SER A 35 -5.49 18.65 -2.77
CA SER A 35 -6.95 18.84 -2.83
C SER A 35 -7.70 17.92 -1.88
N LEU A 36 -7.09 16.80 -1.45
CA LEU A 36 -7.58 15.94 -0.36
C LEU A 36 -7.24 16.49 1.04
N SER A 37 -6.12 17.19 1.20
CA SER A 37 -5.72 17.82 2.46
C SER A 37 -6.70 18.89 2.93
N GLU A 38 -7.32 19.62 1.99
CA GLU A 38 -8.32 20.64 2.29
C GLU A 38 -9.62 20.09 2.94
N PRO A 39 -10.33 19.10 2.38
CA PRO A 39 -11.48 18.50 3.03
C PRO A 39 -11.13 17.84 4.37
N VAL A 40 -9.92 17.29 4.55
CA VAL A 40 -9.47 16.82 5.87
C VAL A 40 -9.45 17.98 6.88
N LYS A 41 -8.84 19.11 6.51
CA LYS A 41 -8.82 20.30 7.37
C LYS A 41 -10.22 20.78 7.73
N ARG A 42 -11.12 20.89 6.74
CA ARG A 42 -12.52 21.27 6.98
C ARG A 42 -13.23 20.30 7.92
N GLY A 43 -12.98 19.01 7.77
CA GLY A 43 -13.52 17.97 8.67
C GLY A 43 -13.05 18.15 10.10
N VAL A 44 -11.75 18.40 10.30
CA VAL A 44 -11.14 18.66 11.61
C VAL A 44 -11.73 19.92 12.26
N GLU A 45 -11.84 21.01 11.50
CA GLU A 45 -12.37 22.29 12.00
C GLU A 45 -13.86 22.18 12.36
N SER A 46 -14.64 21.49 11.54
CA SER A 46 -16.06 21.24 11.78
C SER A 46 -16.32 20.37 13.02
N ALA A 47 -15.33 19.55 13.39
CA ALA A 47 -15.35 18.74 14.62
C ALA A 47 -14.80 19.48 15.86
N GLY A 48 -14.61 20.80 15.77
CA GLY A 48 -14.23 21.65 16.90
C GLY A 48 -12.74 21.58 17.28
N MET A 49 -11.88 21.23 16.33
CA MET A 49 -10.42 21.15 16.50
C MET A 49 -9.72 22.13 15.56
N VAL A 50 -8.40 22.31 15.71
CA VAL A 50 -7.60 23.14 14.80
C VAL A 50 -6.83 22.25 13.82
N GLY A 51 -6.99 22.46 12.52
CA GLY A 51 -6.27 21.71 11.48
C GLY A 51 -5.01 22.43 10.99
N MET A 52 -3.84 21.83 11.23
CA MET A 52 -2.53 22.35 10.81
C MET A 52 -1.94 21.50 9.68
N ARG A 53 -2.17 21.93 8.43
CA ARG A 53 -1.65 21.24 7.24
C ARG A 53 -0.14 21.43 7.12
N PHE A 54 0.56 20.34 6.90
CA PHE A 54 1.96 20.32 6.48
C PHE A 54 2.18 19.20 5.46
N ASN A 55 3.33 19.22 4.79
CA ASN A 55 3.62 18.27 3.73
C ASN A 55 5.02 17.69 3.92
N THR A 56 5.21 16.43 3.58
CA THR A 56 6.53 15.80 3.46
C THR A 56 6.78 15.37 2.01
N ILE A 57 7.99 14.92 1.74
CA ILE A 57 8.44 14.48 0.43
C ILE A 57 7.76 13.16 0.00
N GLY A 58 8.01 12.79 -1.24
CA GLY A 58 7.75 11.46 -1.78
C GLY A 58 8.53 11.29 -3.08
N VAL A 59 8.62 10.06 -3.57
CA VAL A 59 9.21 9.75 -4.88
C VAL A 59 8.26 8.85 -5.66
N SER A 60 8.39 8.86 -6.99
CA SER A 60 7.59 8.01 -7.87
C SER A 60 8.39 6.81 -8.33
N ASP A 61 8.06 5.64 -7.77
CA ASP A 61 8.65 4.37 -8.20
C ASP A 61 8.38 4.10 -9.69
N GLY A 62 7.22 4.52 -10.20
CA GLY A 62 6.89 4.38 -11.62
C GLY A 62 7.79 5.19 -12.55
N ILE A 63 8.31 6.34 -12.10
CA ILE A 63 9.22 7.20 -12.89
C ILE A 63 10.68 6.80 -12.71
N SER A 64 11.08 6.41 -11.49
CA SER A 64 12.49 6.08 -11.20
C SER A 64 12.90 4.67 -11.63
N MET A 65 11.94 3.81 -12.01
CA MET A 65 12.21 2.43 -12.42
C MET A 65 13.16 2.37 -13.62
N GLY A 66 14.21 1.55 -13.50
CA GLY A 66 15.26 1.40 -14.52
C GLY A 66 16.31 2.53 -14.52
N THR A 67 16.46 3.27 -13.42
CA THR A 67 17.46 4.34 -13.27
C THR A 67 18.08 4.34 -11.87
N ASP A 68 19.25 4.97 -11.69
CA ASP A 68 19.88 5.23 -10.39
C ASP A 68 18.96 5.93 -9.37
N GLY A 69 17.92 6.62 -9.85
CA GLY A 69 16.91 7.23 -9.00
C GLY A 69 16.16 6.22 -8.13
N MET A 70 16.09 4.94 -8.52
CA MET A 70 15.43 3.88 -7.76
C MET A 70 16.07 3.66 -6.38
N SER A 71 17.37 3.93 -6.23
CA SER A 71 18.11 3.84 -4.96
C SER A 71 17.58 4.82 -3.89
N TYR A 72 16.85 5.87 -4.29
CA TYR A 72 16.20 6.82 -3.39
C TYR A 72 14.76 6.41 -3.02
N SER A 73 14.22 5.33 -3.58
CA SER A 73 12.86 4.85 -3.32
C SER A 73 12.68 4.37 -1.89
N LEU A 74 13.27 3.23 -1.51
CA LEU A 74 13.06 2.64 -0.19
C LEU A 74 13.45 3.58 0.97
N PRO A 75 14.58 4.31 0.92
CA PRO A 75 14.93 5.30 1.95
C PRO A 75 13.90 6.41 2.14
N SER A 76 13.12 6.75 1.10
CA SER A 76 12.05 7.75 1.24
C SER A 76 10.99 7.34 2.27
N ARG A 77 10.77 6.04 2.51
CA ARG A 77 9.89 5.54 3.58
C ARG A 77 10.32 6.09 4.94
N ASP A 78 11.59 5.94 5.27
CA ASP A 78 12.13 6.34 6.57
C ASP A 78 12.22 7.86 6.67
N LEU A 79 12.58 8.55 5.58
CA LEU A 79 12.56 10.01 5.54
C LEU A 79 11.16 10.60 5.75
N ILE A 80 10.12 9.98 5.19
CA ILE A 80 8.72 10.36 5.45
C ILE A 80 8.37 10.15 6.92
N ALA A 81 8.76 9.01 7.50
CA ALA A 81 8.51 8.72 8.91
C ALA A 81 9.16 9.79 9.81
N ASP A 82 10.45 10.07 9.58
CA ASP A 82 11.24 11.04 10.34
C ASP A 82 10.70 12.47 10.15
N SER A 83 10.23 12.82 8.95
CA SER A 83 9.63 14.13 8.67
C SER A 83 8.35 14.36 9.47
N ILE A 84 7.45 13.38 9.48
CA ILE A 84 6.18 13.46 10.22
C ILE A 84 6.46 13.48 11.71
N GLU A 85 7.34 12.60 12.21
CA GLU A 85 7.77 12.55 13.61
C GLU A 85 8.38 13.89 14.06
N THR A 86 9.21 14.51 13.22
CA THR A 86 9.83 15.81 13.50
C THR A 86 8.78 16.92 13.67
N VAL A 87 7.86 17.07 12.72
CA VAL A 87 6.85 18.13 12.77
C VAL A 87 5.90 17.91 13.95
N MET A 88 5.41 16.68 14.12
CA MET A 88 4.50 16.36 15.22
C MET A 88 5.18 16.57 16.59
N GLY A 89 6.44 16.14 16.73
CA GLY A 89 7.23 16.30 17.94
C GLY A 89 7.53 17.76 18.28
N ALA A 90 7.98 18.54 17.30
CA ALA A 90 8.34 19.95 17.49
C ALA A 90 7.13 20.85 17.72
N GLN A 91 6.03 20.60 17.00
CA GLN A 91 4.85 21.46 17.03
C GLN A 91 3.82 21.06 18.09
N TRP A 92 4.05 19.96 18.82
CA TRP A 92 3.16 19.48 19.89
C TRP A 92 1.71 19.23 19.45
N TYR A 93 1.49 18.83 18.20
CA TYR A 93 0.15 18.49 17.72
C TYR A 93 -0.43 17.26 18.44
N ASP A 94 -1.67 17.33 18.87
CA ASP A 94 -2.37 16.32 19.68
C ASP A 94 -2.75 15.07 18.87
N GLY A 95 -3.03 15.23 17.57
CA GLY A 95 -3.42 14.14 16.68
C GLY A 95 -2.89 14.29 15.26
N LEU A 96 -2.88 13.18 14.50
CA LEU A 96 -2.31 13.12 13.15
C LEU A 96 -3.30 12.51 12.14
N VAL A 97 -3.61 13.25 11.08
CA VAL A 97 -4.20 12.66 9.86
C VAL A 97 -3.13 12.67 8.77
N ALA A 98 -2.66 11.49 8.37
CA ALA A 98 -1.69 11.38 7.28
C ALA A 98 -2.39 11.01 5.96
N ILE A 99 -2.00 11.65 4.86
CA ILE A 99 -2.58 11.46 3.53
C ILE A 99 -1.47 10.94 2.62
N ALA A 100 -1.50 9.65 2.33
CA ALA A 100 -0.46 8.93 1.59
C ALA A 100 -0.99 8.43 0.23
N GLY A 101 -0.19 8.55 -0.83
CA GLY A 101 -0.64 8.21 -2.19
C GLY A 101 0.21 7.17 -2.94
N CYS A 102 1.52 7.09 -2.70
CA CYS A 102 2.44 6.24 -3.46
C CYS A 102 3.15 5.20 -2.57
N ASP A 103 3.73 4.17 -3.19
CA ASP A 103 4.30 2.96 -2.60
C ASP A 103 4.89 3.13 -1.18
N LYS A 104 5.90 3.99 -1.04
CA LYS A 104 6.66 4.15 0.21
C LYS A 104 6.00 5.12 1.21
N ASN A 105 4.99 5.89 0.77
CA ASN A 105 4.32 6.89 1.60
C ASN A 105 3.53 6.22 2.73
N MET A 106 2.70 5.23 2.41
CA MET A 106 1.85 4.55 3.40
C MET A 106 2.68 3.95 4.54
N PRO A 107 3.71 3.11 4.31
CA PRO A 107 4.52 2.60 5.41
C PRO A 107 5.27 3.70 6.18
N GLY A 108 5.74 4.76 5.52
CA GLY A 108 6.35 5.91 6.21
C GLY A 108 5.40 6.58 7.20
N CYS A 109 4.16 6.84 6.77
CA CYS A 109 3.11 7.39 7.63
C CYS A 109 2.79 6.45 8.80
N LEU A 110 2.62 5.16 8.56
CA LEU A 110 2.29 4.17 9.60
C LEU A 110 3.43 4.00 10.62
N ILE A 111 4.69 4.07 10.19
CA ILE A 111 5.86 4.07 11.08
C ILE A 111 5.84 5.32 11.97
N ALA A 112 5.62 6.52 11.41
CA ALA A 112 5.54 7.74 12.21
C ALA A 112 4.41 7.68 13.25
N MET A 113 3.23 7.20 12.85
CA MET A 113 2.09 6.99 13.77
C MET A 113 2.47 6.08 14.94
N ALA A 114 3.11 4.95 14.66
CA ALA A 114 3.51 3.97 15.67
C ALA A 114 4.62 4.48 16.62
N ARG A 115 5.55 5.32 16.12
CA ARG A 115 6.60 5.96 16.92
C ARG A 115 6.05 7.03 17.85
N LEU A 116 5.20 7.93 17.31
CA LEU A 116 4.58 9.02 18.06
C LEU A 116 3.57 8.54 19.09
N ASP A 117 2.83 7.47 18.75
CA ASP A 117 1.73 6.90 19.54
C ASP A 117 0.72 7.95 20.04
N ARG A 118 0.44 8.95 19.20
CA ARG A 118 -0.65 9.92 19.38
C ARG A 118 -1.86 9.49 18.55
N PRO A 119 -3.10 9.84 18.93
CA PRO A 119 -4.29 9.57 18.11
C PRO A 119 -4.06 9.89 16.64
N ALA A 120 -4.13 8.87 15.79
CA ALA A 120 -3.77 8.99 14.40
C ALA A 120 -4.59 8.07 13.49
N LEU A 121 -4.82 8.53 12.25
CA LEU A 121 -5.35 7.71 11.17
C LEU A 121 -4.74 8.10 9.83
N MET A 122 -4.72 7.15 8.90
CA MET A 122 -4.27 7.36 7.53
C MET A 122 -5.46 7.43 6.58
N VAL A 123 -5.40 8.36 5.63
CA VAL A 123 -6.28 8.42 4.46
C VAL A 123 -5.44 8.01 3.25
N PHE A 124 -5.80 6.91 2.59
CA PHE A 124 -5.17 6.55 1.33
C PHE A 124 -5.69 7.45 0.20
N GLY A 125 -4.80 7.98 -0.61
CA GLY A 125 -5.13 8.87 -1.73
C GLY A 125 -6.00 8.22 -2.82
N GLY A 126 -6.06 6.89 -2.86
CA GLY A 126 -6.88 6.13 -3.79
C GLY A 126 -6.10 5.62 -5.01
N THR A 127 -6.61 4.56 -5.61
CA THR A 127 -6.08 3.96 -6.84
C THR A 127 -6.42 4.84 -8.06
N THR A 128 -5.56 4.83 -9.08
CA THR A 128 -5.91 5.36 -10.41
C THR A 128 -6.89 4.42 -11.11
N LEU A 129 -7.69 4.98 -12.01
CA LEU A 129 -8.57 4.20 -12.89
C LEU A 129 -7.78 3.57 -14.03
N ALA A 130 -8.31 2.50 -14.63
CA ALA A 130 -7.68 1.89 -15.78
C ALA A 130 -7.57 2.87 -16.97
N GLY A 131 -6.40 2.91 -17.60
CA GLY A 131 -6.26 3.47 -18.93
C GLY A 131 -7.03 2.66 -19.96
N THR A 132 -7.42 3.27 -21.09
CA THR A 132 -8.05 2.53 -22.20
C THR A 132 -7.51 2.98 -23.55
N HIS A 133 -7.18 2.01 -24.40
CA HIS A 133 -6.80 2.26 -25.79
C HIS A 133 -7.21 1.07 -26.67
N ALA A 134 -7.86 1.33 -27.80
CA ALA A 134 -8.28 0.30 -28.76
C ALA A 134 -9.10 -0.88 -28.16
N GLY A 135 -9.86 -0.64 -27.08
CA GLY A 135 -10.63 -1.67 -26.37
C GLY A 135 -9.82 -2.46 -25.33
N GLU A 136 -8.52 -2.20 -25.18
CA GLU A 136 -7.66 -2.80 -24.16
C GLU A 136 -7.63 -1.92 -22.89
N ARG A 137 -7.68 -2.57 -21.72
CA ARG A 137 -7.44 -1.93 -20.42
C ARG A 137 -5.94 -1.89 -20.16
N LEU A 138 -5.43 -0.68 -19.93
CA LEU A 138 -4.03 -0.38 -19.72
C LEU A 138 -3.76 0.03 -18.27
N ASP A 139 -2.57 -0.29 -17.80
CA ASP A 139 -2.00 0.20 -16.54
C ASP A 139 -0.50 0.47 -16.72
N ILE A 140 0.19 0.89 -15.65
CA ILE A 140 1.62 1.17 -15.71
C ILE A 140 2.44 -0.05 -16.16
N ALA A 141 2.01 -1.27 -15.79
CA ALA A 141 2.67 -2.48 -16.27
C ALA A 141 2.53 -2.68 -17.78
N SER A 142 1.43 -2.24 -18.40
CA SER A 142 1.29 -2.20 -19.86
C SER A 142 2.36 -1.33 -20.51
N VAL A 143 2.76 -0.22 -19.88
CA VAL A 143 3.84 0.63 -20.38
C VAL A 143 5.17 -0.11 -20.38
N PHE A 144 5.55 -0.70 -19.25
CA PHE A 144 6.79 -1.47 -19.13
C PHE A 144 6.84 -2.66 -20.11
N GLN A 145 5.74 -3.40 -20.23
CA GLN A 145 5.62 -4.52 -21.17
C GLN A 145 5.71 -4.06 -22.63
N SER A 146 5.10 -2.92 -22.97
CA SER A 146 5.08 -2.41 -24.35
C SER A 146 6.49 -2.06 -24.87
N TYR A 147 7.41 -1.68 -23.98
CA TYR A 147 8.80 -1.45 -24.34
C TYR A 147 9.52 -2.77 -24.67
N GLY A 148 9.33 -3.81 -23.86
CA GLY A 148 9.86 -5.15 -24.15
C GLY A 148 9.33 -5.73 -25.47
N GLU A 149 8.02 -5.57 -25.73
CA GLU A 149 7.40 -5.99 -26.99
C GLU A 149 7.91 -5.21 -28.20
N PHE A 150 8.23 -3.93 -28.03
CA PHE A 150 8.86 -3.13 -29.09
C PHE A 150 10.27 -3.62 -29.40
N LEU A 151 11.10 -3.88 -28.38
CA LEU A 151 12.44 -4.45 -28.55
C LEU A 151 12.41 -5.84 -29.20
N ALA A 152 11.42 -6.67 -28.85
CA ALA A 152 11.21 -7.99 -29.46
C ALA A 152 10.64 -7.94 -30.89
N GLY A 153 10.32 -6.75 -31.42
CA GLY A 153 9.71 -6.58 -32.74
C GLY A 153 8.26 -7.04 -32.84
N THR A 154 7.60 -7.33 -31.70
CA THR A 154 6.20 -7.78 -31.64
C THR A 154 5.20 -6.63 -31.48
N ARG A 155 5.68 -5.40 -31.25
CA ARG A 155 4.86 -4.17 -31.21
C ARG A 155 5.54 -3.05 -32.01
N SER A 156 4.74 -2.24 -32.71
CA SER A 156 5.24 -1.05 -33.42
C SER A 156 5.47 0.13 -32.48
N GLU A 157 6.39 1.03 -32.83
CA GLU A 157 6.64 2.26 -32.06
C GLU A 157 5.38 3.12 -31.89
N ALA A 158 4.57 3.24 -32.94
CA ALA A 158 3.30 3.97 -32.88
C ALA A 158 2.32 3.36 -31.86
N SER A 159 2.25 2.03 -31.80
CA SER A 159 1.43 1.31 -30.82
C SER A 159 1.97 1.46 -29.39
N MET A 160 3.28 1.34 -29.20
CA MET A 160 3.93 1.57 -27.89
C MET A 160 3.65 3.00 -27.39
N ASN A 161 3.85 4.00 -28.24
CA ASN A 161 3.57 5.40 -27.92
C ASN A 161 2.08 5.66 -27.63
N ALA A 162 1.17 4.86 -28.20
CA ALA A 162 -0.24 4.94 -27.85
C ALA A 162 -0.50 4.38 -26.46
N VAL A 163 0.12 3.26 -26.06
CA VAL A 163 0.05 2.72 -24.70
C VAL A 163 0.55 3.74 -23.67
N VAL A 164 1.73 4.32 -23.90
CA VAL A 164 2.34 5.34 -23.02
C VAL A 164 1.38 6.52 -22.76
N ARG A 165 0.69 7.00 -23.80
CA ARG A 165 -0.22 8.16 -23.69
C ARG A 165 -1.54 7.87 -22.97
N HIS A 166 -1.95 6.61 -22.87
CA HIS A 166 -3.30 6.27 -22.38
C HIS A 166 -3.30 5.40 -21.12
N ALA A 167 -2.14 4.89 -20.67
CA ALA A 167 -2.05 3.96 -19.53
C ALA A 167 -2.36 4.60 -18.16
N CYS A 168 -2.04 5.88 -17.97
CA CYS A 168 -2.24 6.61 -16.72
C CYS A 168 -3.20 7.78 -16.95
N PRO A 169 -4.53 7.56 -16.89
CA PRO A 169 -5.53 8.56 -17.30
C PRO A 169 -5.69 9.73 -16.31
N GLY A 170 -5.18 9.61 -15.09
CA GLY A 170 -5.32 10.65 -14.08
C GLY A 170 -4.71 10.28 -12.73
N ALA A 171 -5.14 11.02 -11.71
CA ALA A 171 -4.62 10.90 -10.35
C ALA A 171 -4.88 9.52 -9.72
N GLY A 172 -4.00 9.14 -8.79
CA GLY A 172 -4.10 7.91 -8.01
C GLY A 172 -2.91 6.97 -8.16
N ALA A 173 -2.80 6.04 -7.21
CA ALA A 173 -1.75 5.04 -7.18
C ALA A 173 -1.86 4.02 -8.33
N CYS A 174 -0.80 3.25 -8.58
CA CYS A 174 -0.80 2.20 -9.60
C CYS A 174 -1.96 1.20 -9.39
N GLY A 175 -2.74 0.95 -10.44
CA GLY A 175 -4.05 0.28 -10.34
C GLY A 175 -4.07 -1.18 -9.91
N GLY A 176 -2.98 -1.91 -10.12
CA GLY A 176 -2.86 -3.32 -9.74
C GLY A 176 -2.60 -3.51 -8.24
N MET A 177 -2.55 -4.76 -7.80
CA MET A 177 -2.16 -5.15 -6.44
C MET A 177 -0.62 -5.09 -6.26
N TYR A 178 -0.04 -3.94 -6.61
CA TYR A 178 1.35 -3.59 -6.34
C TYR A 178 1.50 -3.05 -4.91
N THR A 179 2.68 -2.53 -4.53
CA THR A 179 2.94 -2.13 -3.14
C THR A 179 1.94 -1.10 -2.63
N ALA A 180 1.55 -0.09 -3.43
CA ALA A 180 0.62 0.93 -2.97
C ALA A 180 -0.73 0.36 -2.51
N ASN A 181 -1.42 -0.38 -3.38
CA ASN A 181 -2.70 -1.01 -3.05
C ASN A 181 -2.55 -2.13 -1.99
N THR A 182 -1.42 -2.83 -1.97
CA THR A 182 -1.11 -3.81 -0.92
C THR A 182 -0.99 -3.15 0.45
N MET A 183 -0.25 -2.04 0.54
CA MET A 183 -0.06 -1.34 1.82
C MET A 183 -1.30 -0.55 2.23
N ALA A 184 -2.10 -0.06 1.28
CA ALA A 184 -3.39 0.56 1.58
C ALA A 184 -4.37 -0.48 2.18
N THR A 185 -4.51 -1.64 1.55
CA THR A 185 -5.37 -2.73 2.08
C THR A 185 -4.85 -3.28 3.40
N ALA A 186 -3.52 -3.39 3.56
CA ALA A 186 -2.91 -3.74 4.84
C ALA A 186 -3.20 -2.71 5.93
N ALA A 187 -3.14 -1.40 5.64
CA ALA A 187 -3.45 -0.35 6.60
C ALA A 187 -4.92 -0.37 7.04
N GLU A 188 -5.84 -0.64 6.12
CA GLU A 188 -7.26 -0.82 6.45
C GLU A 188 -7.49 -2.06 7.31
N SER A 189 -6.79 -3.15 6.99
CA SER A 189 -6.85 -4.43 7.74
C SER A 189 -6.22 -4.35 9.13
N LEU A 190 -5.18 -3.53 9.30
CA LEU A 190 -4.62 -3.15 10.60
C LEU A 190 -5.61 -2.33 11.42
N GLY A 191 -6.57 -1.66 10.78
CA GLY A 191 -7.53 -0.78 11.43
C GLY A 191 -7.07 0.68 11.54
N LEU A 192 -6.07 1.12 10.76
CA LEU A 192 -5.51 2.48 10.79
C LEU A 192 -6.09 3.42 9.72
N THR A 193 -7.02 2.94 8.89
CA THR A 193 -7.80 3.76 7.97
C THR A 193 -9.29 3.60 8.26
N LEU A 194 -10.10 4.53 7.77
CA LEU A 194 -11.54 4.31 7.73
C LEU A 194 -11.85 3.17 6.73
N PRO A 195 -12.97 2.42 6.93
CA PRO A 195 -13.42 1.44 5.94
C PRO A 195 -13.58 2.06 4.55
N TYR A 196 -13.26 1.30 3.52
CA TYR A 196 -13.22 1.67 2.09
C TYR A 196 -12.08 2.61 1.67
N SER A 197 -11.20 3.03 2.58
CA SER A 197 -10.08 3.93 2.24
C SER A 197 -9.18 3.34 1.16
N SER A 198 -8.90 2.03 1.25
CA SER A 198 -7.97 1.35 0.36
C SER A 198 -8.53 1.00 -1.02
N SER A 199 -9.85 0.90 -1.17
CA SER A 199 -10.49 0.54 -2.45
C SER A 199 -11.07 1.72 -3.22
N THR A 200 -11.49 2.79 -2.54
CA THR A 200 -12.11 3.96 -3.20
C THR A 200 -11.13 4.63 -4.17
N PRO A 201 -11.45 4.75 -5.47
CA PRO A 201 -10.58 5.40 -6.46
C PRO A 201 -10.27 6.86 -6.13
N ALA A 202 -9.11 7.34 -6.57
CA ALA A 202 -8.61 8.69 -6.25
C ALA A 202 -9.51 9.82 -6.76
N THR A 203 -10.16 9.62 -7.90
CA THR A 203 -11.05 10.60 -8.53
C THR A 203 -12.51 10.43 -8.12
N ASP A 204 -12.83 9.47 -7.26
CA ASP A 204 -14.19 9.22 -6.80
C ASP A 204 -14.60 10.24 -5.72
N PRO A 205 -15.81 10.85 -5.80
CA PRO A 205 -16.29 11.79 -4.78
C PRO A 205 -16.28 11.24 -3.35
N ARG A 206 -16.47 9.92 -3.17
CA ARG A 206 -16.40 9.25 -1.86
C ARG A 206 -15.05 9.46 -1.16
N LYS A 207 -13.97 9.70 -1.91
CA LYS A 207 -12.64 9.99 -1.35
C LYS A 207 -12.61 11.33 -0.63
N ALA A 208 -13.24 12.36 -1.17
CA ALA A 208 -13.36 13.67 -0.51
C ALA A 208 -14.31 13.63 0.70
N GLU A 209 -15.35 12.80 0.64
CA GLU A 209 -16.24 12.54 1.76
C GLU A 209 -15.51 11.83 2.92
N GLU A 210 -14.70 10.82 2.62
CA GLU A 210 -13.81 10.17 3.58
C GLU A 210 -12.86 11.17 4.25
N CYS A 211 -12.24 12.06 3.46
CA CYS A 211 -11.38 13.11 3.98
C CYS A 211 -12.11 14.00 5.00
N THR A 212 -13.36 14.36 4.74
CA THR A 212 -14.16 15.14 5.69
C THR A 212 -14.49 14.32 6.95
N ARG A 213 -14.82 13.03 6.79
CA ARG A 213 -15.09 12.10 7.91
C ARG A 213 -13.86 11.82 8.78
N ALA A 214 -12.65 11.97 8.25
CA ALA A 214 -11.41 11.83 9.03
C ALA A 214 -11.37 12.77 10.24
N GLY A 215 -11.93 13.98 10.14
CA GLY A 215 -12.02 14.90 11.28
C GLY A 215 -12.93 14.41 12.40
N VAL A 216 -14.07 13.81 12.06
CA VAL A 216 -14.99 13.20 13.04
C VAL A 216 -14.33 12.01 13.73
N ALA A 217 -13.66 11.15 12.96
CA ALA A 217 -12.91 10.02 13.51
C ALA A 217 -11.79 10.51 14.45
N MET A 218 -11.03 11.52 14.03
CA MET A 218 -9.96 12.11 14.84
C MET A 218 -10.47 12.64 16.18
N ARG A 219 -11.61 13.34 16.20
CA ARG A 219 -12.24 13.83 17.43
C ARG A 219 -12.55 12.66 18.38
N LEU A 220 -13.13 11.59 17.87
CA LEU A 220 -13.43 10.39 18.64
C LEU A 220 -12.16 9.74 19.20
N LEU A 221 -11.09 9.63 18.40
CA LEU A 221 -9.82 9.04 18.85
C LEU A 221 -9.18 9.87 19.97
N LEU A 222 -9.22 11.19 19.86
CA LEU A 222 -8.74 12.10 20.91
C LEU A 222 -9.58 11.99 22.19
N GLU A 223 -10.91 11.99 22.08
CA GLU A 223 -11.80 11.87 23.25
C GLU A 223 -11.64 10.52 23.97
N ARG A 224 -11.43 9.45 23.22
CA ARG A 224 -11.25 8.08 23.75
C ARG A 224 -9.79 7.72 24.02
N GLN A 225 -8.85 8.60 23.73
CA GLN A 225 -7.41 8.36 23.83
C GLN A 225 -6.97 7.07 23.12
N ILE A 226 -7.54 6.80 21.93
CA ILE A 226 -7.19 5.64 21.12
C ILE A 226 -5.95 5.98 20.30
N THR A 227 -4.85 5.29 20.57
CA THR A 227 -3.57 5.51 19.90
C THR A 227 -3.19 4.35 18.97
N PRO A 228 -2.27 4.56 18.01
CA PRO A 228 -1.82 3.54 17.09
C PRO A 228 -1.36 2.23 17.74
N ARG A 229 -0.67 2.24 18.88
CA ARG A 229 -0.23 0.99 19.55
C ARG A 229 -1.37 0.18 20.17
N MET A 230 -2.51 0.80 20.45
CA MET A 230 -3.72 0.07 20.86
C MET A 230 -4.36 -0.70 19.69
N ILE A 231 -4.16 -0.22 18.46
CA ILE A 231 -4.67 -0.81 17.22
C ILE A 231 -3.67 -1.83 16.66
N LEU A 232 -2.39 -1.48 16.64
CA LEU A 232 -1.28 -2.27 16.11
C LEU A 232 -0.88 -3.40 17.07
N THR A 233 -1.72 -4.43 17.14
CA THR A 233 -1.50 -5.65 17.94
C THR A 233 -0.99 -6.80 17.07
N PRO A 234 -0.40 -7.88 17.65
CA PRO A 234 -0.05 -9.09 16.90
C PRO A 234 -1.22 -9.65 16.06
N ALA A 235 -2.45 -9.58 16.58
CA ALA A 235 -3.66 -10.00 15.88
C ALA A 235 -3.98 -9.09 14.68
N ALA A 236 -3.80 -7.76 14.81
CA ALA A 236 -3.97 -6.84 13.70
C ALA A 236 -2.93 -7.08 12.58
N PHE A 237 -1.66 -7.32 12.91
CA PHE A 237 -0.65 -7.69 11.91
C PHE A 237 -0.97 -9.02 11.22
N THR A 238 -1.51 -9.99 11.98
CA THR A 238 -1.99 -11.25 11.43
C THR A 238 -3.14 -11.03 10.45
N ASN A 239 -4.11 -10.17 10.78
CA ASN A 239 -5.20 -9.77 9.88
C ASN A 239 -4.65 -9.12 8.60
N ALA A 240 -3.70 -8.19 8.72
CA ALA A 240 -3.08 -7.52 7.59
C ALA A 240 -2.38 -8.51 6.66
N LEU A 241 -1.60 -9.45 7.21
CA LEU A 241 -0.97 -10.51 6.43
C LEU A 241 -2.02 -11.41 5.77
N THR A 242 -3.09 -11.81 6.47
CA THR A 242 -4.18 -12.61 5.88
C THR A 242 -4.76 -11.92 4.65
N VAL A 243 -5.08 -10.63 4.74
CA VAL A 243 -5.64 -9.87 3.60
C VAL A 243 -4.63 -9.73 2.47
N VAL A 244 -3.35 -9.45 2.78
CA VAL A 244 -2.26 -9.40 1.78
C VAL A 244 -2.14 -10.73 1.03
N MET A 245 -2.18 -11.87 1.71
CA MET A 245 -2.11 -13.19 1.07
C MET A 245 -3.35 -13.47 0.21
N ALA A 246 -4.53 -13.20 0.73
CA ALA A 246 -5.80 -13.43 0.03
C ALA A 246 -5.90 -12.59 -1.25
N LEU A 247 -5.42 -11.35 -1.21
CA LEU A 247 -5.46 -10.42 -2.34
C LEU A 247 -4.30 -10.55 -3.32
N GLY A 248 -3.27 -11.33 -3.01
CA GLY A 248 -2.14 -11.49 -3.91
C GLY A 248 -1.12 -10.34 -3.86
N GLY A 249 -1.03 -9.66 -2.71
CA GLY A 249 -0.19 -8.50 -2.41
C GLY A 249 1.28 -8.58 -2.79
N SER A 250 1.95 -7.43 -2.84
CA SER A 250 3.39 -7.33 -3.14
C SER A 250 4.27 -7.98 -2.06
N THR A 251 5.41 -8.55 -2.47
CA THR A 251 6.48 -9.02 -1.57
C THR A 251 7.04 -7.91 -0.69
N ASN A 252 6.98 -6.65 -1.13
CA ASN A 252 7.38 -5.48 -0.35
C ASN A 252 6.58 -5.34 0.96
N ALA A 253 5.39 -5.94 1.06
CA ALA A 253 4.63 -5.98 2.30
C ALA A 253 5.41 -6.63 3.44
N ALA A 254 6.27 -7.61 3.16
CA ALA A 254 7.13 -8.24 4.17
C ALA A 254 8.07 -7.20 4.81
N LEU A 255 8.75 -6.39 3.99
CA LEU A 255 9.64 -5.32 4.47
C LEU A 255 8.89 -4.26 5.26
N HIS A 256 7.73 -3.85 4.74
CA HIS A 256 6.96 -2.75 5.31
C HIS A 256 6.25 -3.13 6.60
N LEU A 257 5.58 -4.28 6.67
CA LEU A 257 4.88 -4.72 7.87
C LEU A 257 5.85 -5.02 9.02
N ILE A 258 7.03 -5.58 8.74
CA ILE A 258 8.07 -5.78 9.76
C ILE A 258 8.57 -4.42 10.30
N ALA A 259 8.75 -3.42 9.43
CA ALA A 259 9.17 -2.08 9.85
C ALA A 259 8.10 -1.39 10.72
N ILE A 260 6.82 -1.50 10.34
CA ILE A 260 5.70 -0.94 11.11
C ILE A 260 5.55 -1.67 12.46
N ALA A 261 5.65 -3.00 12.46
CA ALA A 261 5.61 -3.81 13.68
C ALA A 261 6.72 -3.42 14.65
N ARG A 262 7.96 -3.27 14.15
CA ARG A 262 9.09 -2.79 14.95
C ARG A 262 8.83 -1.40 15.56
N ALA A 263 8.29 -0.47 14.78
CA ALA A 263 7.95 0.87 15.28
C ALA A 263 6.86 0.86 16.36
N ALA A 264 5.94 -0.11 16.29
CA ALA A 264 4.89 -0.35 17.29
C ALA A 264 5.34 -1.17 18.50
N GLY A 265 6.54 -1.75 18.49
CA GLY A 265 7.02 -2.67 19.52
C GLY A 265 6.38 -4.07 19.45
N VAL A 266 5.86 -4.46 18.29
CA VAL A 266 5.27 -5.79 18.03
C VAL A 266 6.30 -6.69 17.35
N PRO A 267 6.55 -7.91 17.85
CA PRO A 267 7.39 -8.87 17.15
C PRO A 267 6.67 -9.36 15.89
N LEU A 268 7.34 -9.24 14.75
CA LEU A 268 6.91 -9.83 13.49
C LEU A 268 8.14 -10.28 12.71
N THR A 269 8.16 -11.55 12.30
CA THR A 269 9.29 -12.20 11.65
C THR A 269 8.90 -12.74 10.27
N LEU A 270 9.89 -13.18 9.48
CA LEU A 270 9.63 -13.89 8.24
C LEU A 270 8.86 -15.20 8.50
N ASP A 271 9.11 -15.88 9.61
CA ASP A 271 8.45 -17.15 9.92
C ASP A 271 6.95 -16.93 10.18
N ASP A 272 6.58 -15.80 10.80
CA ASP A 272 5.16 -15.42 10.96
C ASP A 272 4.46 -15.19 9.60
N ILE A 273 5.18 -14.59 8.64
CA ILE A 273 4.68 -14.41 7.27
C ILE A 273 4.45 -15.76 6.60
N GLN A 274 5.38 -16.71 6.76
CA GLN A 274 5.22 -18.06 6.21
C GLN A 274 4.03 -18.79 6.84
N LEU A 275 3.88 -18.74 8.17
CA LEU A 275 2.76 -19.36 8.87
C LEU A 275 1.40 -18.84 8.38
N VAL A 276 1.28 -17.54 8.10
CA VAL A 276 0.06 -16.98 7.50
C VAL A 276 -0.09 -17.40 6.03
N SER A 277 0.99 -17.43 5.27
CA SER A 277 0.96 -17.87 3.87
C SER A 277 0.48 -19.32 3.73
N ASP A 278 0.91 -20.22 4.62
CA ASP A 278 0.58 -21.64 4.56
C ASP A 278 -0.92 -21.91 4.78
N ARG A 279 -1.60 -21.07 5.57
CA ARG A 279 -3.01 -21.26 5.95
C ARG A 279 -3.99 -20.43 5.12
N VAL A 280 -3.55 -19.35 4.49
CA VAL A 280 -4.43 -18.42 3.77
C VAL A 280 -4.34 -18.66 2.26
N PRO A 281 -5.44 -19.05 1.58
CA PRO A 281 -5.43 -19.23 0.15
C PRO A 281 -5.34 -17.89 -0.60
N PHE A 282 -4.77 -17.92 -1.80
CA PHE A 282 -4.79 -16.79 -2.72
C PHE A 282 -6.11 -16.77 -3.50
N LEU A 283 -6.91 -15.71 -3.33
CA LEU A 283 -8.29 -15.63 -3.80
C LEU A 283 -8.51 -14.60 -4.91
N ALA A 284 -7.78 -13.48 -4.92
CA ALA A 284 -8.12 -12.36 -5.81
C ALA A 284 -7.47 -12.48 -7.19
N ASP A 285 -8.27 -12.39 -8.25
CA ASP A 285 -7.82 -12.41 -9.65
C ASP A 285 -7.35 -11.00 -10.09
N LEU A 286 -6.36 -10.45 -9.39
CA LEU A 286 -5.85 -9.09 -9.57
C LEU A 286 -4.47 -9.05 -10.21
N LYS A 287 -4.23 -8.09 -11.11
CA LYS A 287 -2.89 -7.80 -11.63
C LYS A 287 -1.91 -7.54 -10.48
N PRO A 288 -0.64 -7.99 -10.58
CA PRO A 288 -0.01 -8.58 -11.78
C PRO A 288 -0.27 -10.08 -11.97
N SER A 289 -0.91 -10.78 -11.02
CA SER A 289 -1.11 -12.24 -11.09
C SER A 289 -2.36 -12.65 -11.86
N GLY A 290 -3.34 -11.76 -11.93
CA GLY A 290 -4.66 -11.97 -12.50
C GLY A 290 -5.08 -10.87 -13.48
N ARG A 291 -6.39 -10.75 -13.70
CA ARG A 291 -6.98 -9.91 -14.75
C ARG A 291 -7.43 -8.52 -14.28
N TYR A 292 -7.94 -8.43 -13.06
CA TYR A 292 -8.64 -7.25 -12.54
C TYR A 292 -7.71 -6.24 -11.86
N LEU A 293 -8.22 -5.04 -11.58
CA LEU A 293 -7.53 -3.94 -10.88
C LEU A 293 -8.26 -3.59 -9.58
N MET A 294 -7.69 -2.71 -8.76
CA MET A 294 -8.32 -2.28 -7.49
C MET A 294 -9.69 -1.60 -7.70
N GLU A 295 -9.91 -0.90 -8.81
CA GLU A 295 -11.24 -0.37 -9.15
C GLU A 295 -12.31 -1.47 -9.32
N ASP A 296 -11.92 -2.69 -9.68
CA ASP A 296 -12.84 -3.83 -9.74
C ASP A 296 -13.18 -4.35 -8.34
N VAL A 297 -12.23 -4.31 -7.40
CA VAL A 297 -12.47 -4.64 -5.99
C VAL A 297 -13.49 -3.68 -5.39
N ASP A 298 -13.33 -2.37 -5.63
CA ASP A 298 -14.30 -1.36 -5.22
C ASP A 298 -15.71 -1.64 -5.77
N ARG A 299 -15.81 -1.95 -7.08
CA ARG A 299 -17.08 -2.31 -7.74
C ARG A 299 -17.81 -3.49 -7.10
N VAL A 300 -17.08 -4.46 -6.54
CA VAL A 300 -17.67 -5.67 -5.95
C VAL A 300 -17.87 -5.58 -4.42
N GLY A 301 -17.74 -4.39 -3.84
CA GLY A 301 -17.97 -4.12 -2.41
C GLY A 301 -16.75 -3.63 -1.63
N GLY A 302 -15.61 -3.45 -2.28
CA GLY A 302 -14.39 -2.90 -1.70
C GLY A 302 -13.67 -3.83 -0.72
N THR A 303 -12.61 -3.30 -0.12
CA THR A 303 -11.82 -4.03 0.88
C THR A 303 -12.65 -4.52 2.07
N PRO A 304 -13.64 -3.77 2.60
CA PRO A 304 -14.51 -4.27 3.66
C PRO A 304 -15.29 -5.52 3.26
N ALA A 305 -15.77 -5.64 2.02
CA ALA A 305 -16.46 -6.84 1.57
C ALA A 305 -15.54 -8.07 1.56
N VAL A 306 -14.28 -7.89 1.13
CA VAL A 306 -13.26 -8.96 1.19
C VAL A 306 -12.98 -9.36 2.63
N MET A 307 -12.74 -8.39 3.52
CA MET A 307 -12.50 -8.66 4.94
C MET A 307 -13.71 -9.33 5.61
N LYS A 308 -14.94 -8.92 5.27
CA LYS A 308 -16.18 -9.53 5.77
C LYS A 308 -16.28 -10.99 5.35
N TYR A 309 -15.92 -11.30 4.10
CA TYR A 309 -15.84 -12.68 3.62
C TYR A 309 -14.80 -13.50 4.40
N LEU A 310 -13.58 -12.98 4.54
CA LEU A 310 -12.49 -13.67 5.27
C LEU A 310 -12.82 -13.85 6.77
N LEU A 311 -13.51 -12.91 7.39
CA LEU A 311 -14.00 -13.03 8.76
C LEU A 311 -15.05 -14.14 8.90
N ALA A 312 -15.99 -14.24 7.96
CA ALA A 312 -17.00 -15.30 7.95
C ALA A 312 -16.39 -16.69 7.77
N GLU A 313 -15.27 -16.79 7.04
CA GLU A 313 -14.48 -18.02 6.88
C GLU A 313 -13.52 -18.28 8.06
N GLY A 314 -13.54 -17.45 9.11
CA GLY A 314 -12.72 -17.63 10.31
C GLY A 314 -11.23 -17.32 10.13
N LEU A 315 -10.86 -16.58 9.09
CA LEU A 315 -9.45 -16.25 8.78
C LEU A 315 -8.98 -14.92 9.39
N LEU A 316 -9.90 -14.08 9.87
CA LEU A 316 -9.61 -12.81 10.53
C LEU A 316 -10.05 -12.84 11.99
N ASP A 317 -9.27 -12.15 12.83
CA ASP A 317 -9.67 -11.80 14.19
C ASP A 317 -10.55 -10.54 14.16
N GLY A 318 -11.85 -10.73 14.42
CA GLY A 318 -12.82 -9.65 14.43
C GLY A 318 -12.73 -8.71 15.65
N THR A 319 -11.94 -9.04 16.68
CA THR A 319 -11.87 -8.29 17.94
C THR A 319 -10.90 -7.11 17.90
N CYS A 320 -10.06 -7.02 16.88
CA CYS A 320 -9.09 -5.94 16.70
C CYS A 320 -9.77 -4.56 16.67
N LEU A 321 -9.29 -3.62 17.50
CA LEU A 321 -9.74 -2.23 17.54
C LEU A 321 -9.31 -1.50 16.26
N THR A 322 -10.07 -0.48 15.85
CA THR A 322 -9.78 0.34 14.67
C THR A 322 -9.95 1.84 14.95
N VAL A 323 -9.56 2.67 13.98
CA VAL A 323 -9.71 4.14 14.03
C VAL A 323 -11.17 4.63 14.08
N THR A 324 -12.16 3.76 13.90
CA THR A 324 -13.57 4.11 14.11
C THR A 324 -13.96 4.06 15.59
N GLY A 325 -13.08 3.55 16.46
CA GLY A 325 -13.38 3.24 17.86
C GLY A 325 -14.23 1.98 18.05
N LYS A 326 -14.49 1.25 16.97
CA LYS A 326 -15.14 -0.06 16.94
C LYS A 326 -14.13 -1.14 16.57
N THR A 327 -14.49 -2.38 16.84
CA THR A 327 -13.77 -3.56 16.39
C THR A 327 -13.92 -3.78 14.87
N VAL A 328 -13.03 -4.60 14.29
CA VAL A 328 -13.13 -5.04 12.90
C VAL A 328 -14.50 -5.68 12.63
N ALA A 329 -14.97 -6.59 13.49
CA ALA A 329 -16.27 -7.25 13.31
C ALA A 329 -17.44 -6.27 13.28
N GLU A 330 -17.47 -5.30 14.19
CA GLU A 330 -18.53 -4.27 14.25
C GLU A 330 -18.53 -3.38 13.00
N ASN A 331 -17.36 -2.96 12.50
CA ASN A 331 -17.27 -2.20 11.26
C ASN A 331 -17.78 -3.02 10.06
N LEU A 332 -17.35 -4.29 9.96
CA LEU A 332 -17.71 -5.16 8.84
C LEU A 332 -19.19 -5.57 8.86
N ALA A 333 -19.83 -5.62 10.03
CA ALA A 333 -21.27 -5.86 10.12
C ALA A 333 -22.09 -4.80 9.35
N GLU A 334 -21.66 -3.54 9.40
CA GLU A 334 -22.29 -2.38 8.74
C GLU A 334 -21.89 -2.25 7.24
N CYS A 335 -20.88 -2.97 6.78
CA CYS A 335 -20.38 -2.91 5.40
C CYS A 335 -21.10 -3.87 4.45
N THR A 336 -21.08 -3.55 3.15
CA THR A 336 -21.63 -4.40 2.10
C THR A 336 -20.88 -5.71 2.00
N ALA A 337 -21.59 -6.81 1.71
CA ALA A 337 -20.96 -8.07 1.34
C ALA A 337 -20.43 -7.99 -0.11
N LEU A 338 -19.67 -9.01 -0.51
CA LEU A 338 -19.27 -9.16 -1.91
C LEU A 338 -20.52 -9.28 -2.79
N VAL A 339 -20.50 -8.62 -3.95
CA VAL A 339 -21.60 -8.67 -4.91
C VAL A 339 -21.82 -10.11 -5.41
N ASP A 340 -23.07 -10.57 -5.43
CA ASP A 340 -23.40 -11.91 -5.92
C ASP A 340 -22.95 -12.12 -7.38
N GLY A 341 -22.28 -13.24 -7.64
CA GLY A 341 -21.83 -13.62 -8.98
C GLY A 341 -20.57 -12.91 -9.48
N GLN A 342 -19.93 -12.06 -8.67
CA GLN A 342 -18.62 -11.47 -9.00
C GLN A 342 -17.52 -12.55 -9.15
N ASP A 343 -16.53 -12.29 -9.99
CA ASP A 343 -15.39 -13.19 -10.24
C ASP A 343 -14.01 -12.56 -9.95
N VAL A 344 -13.98 -11.40 -9.27
CA VAL A 344 -12.78 -10.69 -8.82
C VAL A 344 -12.14 -11.41 -7.63
N ILE A 345 -12.95 -11.87 -6.68
CA ILE A 345 -12.55 -12.58 -5.46
C ILE A 345 -13.10 -14.00 -5.53
N ARG A 346 -12.21 -14.99 -5.66
CA ARG A 346 -12.61 -16.38 -5.76
C ARG A 346 -13.09 -16.92 -4.40
N PRO A 347 -14.09 -17.82 -4.38
CA PRO A 347 -14.52 -18.46 -3.15
C PRO A 347 -13.40 -19.36 -2.60
N ILE A 348 -13.34 -19.51 -1.28
CA ILE A 348 -12.31 -20.31 -0.58
C ILE A 348 -12.30 -21.78 -1.01
N ALA A 349 -13.44 -22.30 -1.47
CA ALA A 349 -13.58 -23.65 -2.02
C ALA A 349 -12.91 -23.83 -3.40
N HIS A 350 -12.74 -22.74 -4.15
CA HIS A 350 -12.12 -22.74 -5.48
C HIS A 350 -11.10 -21.59 -5.62
N PRO A 351 -10.04 -21.58 -4.79
CA PRO A 351 -9.06 -20.51 -4.76
C PRO A 351 -8.17 -20.56 -6.00
N LEU A 352 -7.45 -19.47 -6.29
CA LEU A 352 -6.44 -19.46 -7.36
C LEU A 352 -5.22 -20.31 -6.97
N LYS A 353 -4.84 -20.28 -5.68
CA LYS A 353 -3.83 -21.15 -5.07
C LYS A 353 -4.27 -21.49 -3.65
N ARG A 354 -4.06 -22.74 -3.22
CA ARG A 354 -4.46 -23.24 -1.89
C ARG A 354 -3.75 -22.57 -0.73
N THR A 355 -2.58 -22.00 -0.98
CA THR A 355 -1.76 -21.22 -0.04
C THR A 355 -1.47 -19.85 -0.62
N GLY A 356 -0.90 -18.97 0.20
CA GLY A 356 -0.45 -17.65 -0.21
C GLY A 356 0.67 -17.74 -1.25
N HIS A 357 0.83 -16.66 -2.01
CA HIS A 357 1.91 -16.60 -2.99
C HIS A 357 3.26 -16.21 -2.35
N LEU A 358 3.28 -15.53 -1.20
CA LEU A 358 4.53 -15.15 -0.54
C LEU A 358 5.16 -16.38 0.12
N GLN A 359 6.41 -16.66 -0.21
CA GLN A 359 7.15 -17.77 0.35
C GLN A 359 8.47 -17.27 0.91
N VAL A 360 8.81 -17.74 2.11
CA VAL A 360 10.08 -17.48 2.78
C VAL A 360 11.02 -18.63 2.48
N LEU A 361 12.14 -18.31 1.85
CA LEU A 361 13.15 -19.28 1.42
C LEU A 361 14.39 -19.17 2.30
N ARG A 362 14.83 -20.31 2.83
CA ARG A 362 16.07 -20.43 3.59
C ARG A 362 17.00 -21.44 2.93
N GLY A 363 18.29 -21.33 3.23
CA GLY A 363 19.30 -22.24 2.75
C GLY A 363 20.69 -21.68 2.95
N ASN A 364 21.69 -22.32 2.35
CA ASN A 364 23.08 -21.87 2.38
C ASN A 364 23.29 -20.48 1.72
N ILE A 365 22.43 -20.08 0.77
CA ILE A 365 22.51 -18.77 0.09
C ILE A 365 21.75 -17.69 0.87
N SER A 366 20.64 -18.03 1.52
CA SER A 366 19.79 -17.10 2.28
C SER A 366 19.58 -17.58 3.73
N PRO A 367 20.64 -17.64 4.57
CA PRO A 367 20.54 -18.16 5.93
C PRO A 367 19.52 -17.38 6.78
N ASP A 368 19.51 -16.06 6.64
CA ASP A 368 18.60 -15.17 7.35
C ASP A 368 17.22 -15.04 6.68
N GLY A 369 17.06 -15.64 5.50
CA GLY A 369 15.80 -15.72 4.76
C GLY A 369 15.76 -14.83 3.52
N ALA A 370 14.94 -15.24 2.55
CA ALA A 370 14.59 -14.49 1.34
C ALA A 370 13.08 -14.59 1.12
N VAL A 371 12.52 -13.66 0.34
CA VAL A 371 11.08 -13.65 0.03
C VAL A 371 10.89 -13.79 -1.47
N ALA A 372 10.01 -14.71 -1.87
CA ALA A 372 9.65 -14.94 -3.26
C ALA A 372 8.12 -14.91 -3.44
N LYS A 373 7.68 -14.59 -4.66
CA LYS A 373 6.28 -14.72 -5.08
C LYS A 373 6.14 -15.98 -5.93
N ILE A 374 5.48 -17.00 -5.39
CA ILE A 374 5.27 -18.34 -5.97
C ILE A 374 3.80 -18.48 -6.35
N THR A 375 3.50 -18.42 -7.65
CA THR A 375 2.13 -18.51 -8.17
C THR A 375 1.61 -19.95 -8.28
N GLY A 376 2.51 -20.93 -8.22
CA GLY A 376 2.24 -22.35 -8.44
C GLY A 376 2.34 -22.79 -9.90
N LYS A 377 2.61 -21.87 -10.84
CA LYS A 377 2.78 -22.18 -12.27
C LYS A 377 4.24 -22.49 -12.64
N GLU A 378 5.18 -22.05 -11.82
CA GLU A 378 6.62 -22.18 -12.03
C GLU A 378 7.21 -23.57 -11.68
N GLY A 379 6.43 -24.46 -11.05
CA GLY A 379 6.92 -25.75 -10.54
C GLY A 379 7.49 -25.66 -9.13
N GLU A 380 7.94 -26.80 -8.57
CA GLU A 380 8.40 -26.90 -7.17
C GLU A 380 9.92 -26.94 -7.03
N ARG A 381 10.66 -27.09 -8.13
CA ARG A 381 12.13 -27.19 -8.13
C ARG A 381 12.73 -26.55 -9.37
N PHE A 382 13.78 -25.76 -9.16
CA PHE A 382 14.66 -25.26 -10.20
C PHE A 382 16.11 -25.52 -9.80
N GLU A 383 16.93 -25.97 -10.74
CA GLU A 383 18.36 -26.21 -10.55
C GLU A 383 19.09 -25.75 -11.81
N GLY A 384 20.19 -25.03 -11.63
CA GLY A 384 20.88 -24.38 -12.73
C GLY A 384 22.27 -23.89 -12.36
N THR A 385 23.02 -23.49 -13.38
CA THR A 385 24.38 -22.93 -13.18
C THR A 385 24.27 -21.46 -12.79
N ALA A 386 24.97 -21.06 -11.73
CA ALA A 386 24.95 -19.67 -11.28
C ALA A 386 25.66 -18.76 -12.30
N ARG A 387 24.98 -17.67 -12.69
CA ARG A 387 25.58 -16.54 -13.41
C ARG A 387 25.49 -15.30 -12.54
N CYS A 388 26.64 -14.86 -12.04
CA CYS A 388 26.72 -13.80 -11.04
C CYS A 388 27.09 -12.46 -11.69
N PHE A 389 26.36 -11.43 -11.31
CA PHE A 389 26.55 -10.04 -11.72
C PHE A 389 26.59 -9.16 -10.48
N ASP A 390 27.44 -8.14 -10.51
CA ASP A 390 27.66 -7.24 -9.37
C ASP A 390 26.74 -6.01 -9.39
N CYS A 391 25.96 -5.83 -10.48
CA CYS A 391 24.91 -4.83 -10.61
C CYS A 391 23.88 -5.25 -11.67
N GLU A 392 22.73 -4.56 -11.72
CA GLU A 392 21.67 -4.76 -12.72
C GLU A 392 22.17 -4.53 -14.15
N GLU A 393 22.97 -3.49 -14.39
CA GLU A 393 23.41 -3.09 -15.74
C GLU A 393 24.25 -4.19 -16.41
N ASP A 394 25.12 -4.85 -15.65
CA ASP A 394 25.93 -5.96 -16.13
C ASP A 394 25.07 -7.17 -16.52
N ALA A 395 24.02 -7.44 -15.75
CA ALA A 395 23.07 -8.52 -16.03
C ALA A 395 22.26 -8.22 -17.31
N LEU A 396 21.80 -6.98 -17.48
CA LEU A 396 21.10 -6.53 -18.69
C LEU A 396 22.02 -6.59 -19.92
N ALA A 397 23.24 -6.08 -19.82
CA ALA A 397 24.22 -6.14 -20.91
C ALA A 397 24.59 -7.59 -21.29
N ALA A 398 24.58 -8.52 -20.32
CA ALA A 398 24.75 -9.95 -20.59
C ALA A 398 23.52 -10.56 -21.27
N LEU A 399 22.31 -10.17 -20.87
CA LEU A 399 21.07 -10.61 -21.51
C LEU A 399 20.97 -10.13 -22.97
N GLU A 400 21.30 -8.87 -23.25
CA GLU A 400 21.32 -8.28 -24.59
C GLU A 400 22.33 -8.94 -25.54
N ARG A 401 23.42 -9.48 -24.98
CA ARG A 401 24.44 -10.24 -25.73
C ARG A 401 24.15 -11.74 -25.79
N GLU A 402 22.96 -12.16 -25.40
CA GLU A 402 22.53 -13.58 -25.35
C GLU A 402 23.46 -14.47 -24.51
N ALA A 403 24.11 -13.90 -23.49
CA ALA A 403 25.04 -14.60 -22.60
C ALA A 403 24.35 -15.27 -21.40
N VAL A 404 23.06 -15.01 -21.19
CA VAL A 404 22.18 -15.70 -20.23
C VAL A 404 21.36 -16.74 -21.01
N LEU A 405 21.44 -18.00 -20.61
CA LEU A 405 20.86 -19.15 -21.30
C LEU A 405 19.74 -19.79 -20.47
N PRO A 406 18.81 -20.52 -21.11
CA PRO A 406 17.85 -21.34 -20.40
C PRO A 406 18.52 -22.32 -19.44
N GLY A 407 18.06 -22.36 -18.18
CA GLY A 407 18.65 -23.20 -17.13
C GLY A 407 19.71 -22.51 -16.28
N ASP A 408 20.03 -21.24 -16.51
CA ASP A 408 20.88 -20.48 -15.62
C ASP A 408 20.11 -19.98 -14.38
N VAL A 409 20.82 -19.92 -13.24
CA VAL A 409 20.39 -19.18 -12.05
C VAL A 409 21.08 -17.82 -12.08
N VAL A 410 20.37 -16.79 -12.51
CA VAL A 410 20.89 -15.41 -12.54
C VAL A 410 20.94 -14.86 -11.12
N VAL A 411 22.13 -14.41 -10.69
CA VAL A 411 22.38 -13.83 -9.37
C VAL A 411 22.87 -12.40 -9.56
N ILE A 412 22.04 -11.43 -9.18
CA ILE A 412 22.42 -10.01 -9.13
C ILE A 412 22.66 -9.68 -7.65
N ARG A 413 23.89 -9.28 -7.31
CA ARG A 413 24.29 -8.98 -5.92
C ARG A 413 24.72 -7.52 -5.79
N TYR A 414 24.95 -7.09 -4.55
CA TYR A 414 25.19 -5.69 -4.17
C TYR A 414 24.02 -4.73 -4.44
N GLU A 415 22.81 -5.27 -4.70
CA GLU A 415 21.56 -4.48 -4.80
C GLU A 415 20.79 -4.46 -3.47
N GLY A 416 21.49 -4.64 -2.35
CA GLY A 416 20.92 -4.65 -1.01
C GLY A 416 20.85 -3.26 -0.36
N PRO A 417 20.34 -3.14 0.88
CA PRO A 417 20.19 -1.84 1.55
C PRO A 417 21.47 -0.99 1.69
N THR A 418 22.65 -1.62 1.66
CA THR A 418 23.96 -0.96 1.81
C THR A 418 24.86 -1.13 0.59
N GLY A 419 24.41 -1.90 -0.39
CA GLY A 419 25.24 -2.39 -1.48
C GLY A 419 25.59 -1.32 -2.49
#